data_AF-A0A841U3Z5-F1
#
_entry.id   AF-A0A841U3Z5-F1
#
_cell.length_a   1.000
_cell.length_b   1.000
_cell.length_c   1.000
_cell.angle_alpha   90.00
_cell.angle_beta   90.00
_cell.angle_gamma   90.00
#
_symmetry.space_group_name_H-M   'P 1'
#
loop_
_entity.id
_entity.type
_entity.pdbx_description
1 polymer ?
#
loop_
_entity_poly.entity_id
_entity_poly.type
_entity_poly.pdbx_seq_one_letter_code
_entity_poly.pdbx_strand_id
1 'polypeptide(L)'
;LSKFRITLLASLVVIVSAVVFLSIASAANPSEQAKSAIPRPNGIDPSLYKENPAPVFAGNIDVPQSALITKDKILSVFTDDSKLKSADASKSANDSKSAELTTWGEFEKAKGDGSHSQVAADRQVWVLKGSFSEYQDIRLGLVKNAQVTFVFDAETGARLFKQIISDQLERIGG
;
A
#
# COMPACT_ATOMS: atom_id res chain seq x y z
N LEU A 1 -39.43 -0.28 -59.53
CA LEU A 1 -39.03 -0.50 -58.12
C LEU A 1 -37.60 -1.01 -58.08
N SER A 2 -36.67 -0.16 -57.65
CA SER A 2 -35.22 -0.43 -57.64
C SER A 2 -34.81 -1.18 -56.37
N LYS A 3 -33.98 -2.21 -56.52
CA LYS A 3 -33.39 -3.02 -55.45
C LYS A 3 -32.14 -2.31 -54.93
N PHE A 4 -32.13 -1.89 -53.66
CA PHE A 4 -30.91 -1.41 -53.00
C PHE A 4 -30.24 -2.56 -52.26
N ARG A 5 -29.06 -2.96 -52.75
CA ARG A 5 -28.07 -3.76 -52.02
C ARG A 5 -27.22 -2.79 -51.21
N ILE A 6 -27.14 -2.96 -49.89
CA ILE A 6 -26.21 -2.22 -49.05
C ILE A 6 -25.01 -3.12 -48.81
N THR A 7 -23.91 -2.76 -49.46
CA THR A 7 -22.59 -3.37 -49.28
C THR A 7 -21.87 -2.66 -48.13
N LEU A 8 -21.22 -3.48 -47.29
CA LEU A 8 -20.27 -3.20 -46.22
C LEU A 8 -19.36 -1.98 -46.46
N LEU A 9 -19.06 -1.22 -45.40
CA LEU A 9 -17.75 -0.57 -45.26
C LEU A 9 -17.28 -0.70 -43.80
N ALA A 10 -16.21 -1.49 -43.65
CA ALA A 10 -15.47 -1.69 -42.42
C ALA A 10 -14.80 -0.38 -41.99
N SER A 11 -15.03 0.03 -40.74
CA SER A 11 -14.37 1.19 -40.14
C SER A 11 -12.93 0.79 -39.76
N LEU A 12 -11.97 1.25 -40.55
CA LEU A 12 -10.54 1.15 -40.28
C LEU A 12 -10.20 2.16 -39.17
N VAL A 13 -10.04 1.68 -37.94
CA VAL A 13 -9.53 2.50 -36.84
C VAL A 13 -8.01 2.58 -36.99
N VAL A 14 -7.53 3.71 -37.50
CA VAL A 14 -6.10 4.04 -37.55
C VAL A 14 -5.70 4.65 -36.21
N ILE A 15 -5.03 3.88 -35.35
CA ILE A 15 -4.44 4.40 -34.12
C ILE A 15 -3.08 5.01 -34.48
N VAL A 16 -3.04 6.32 -34.68
CA VAL A 16 -1.79 7.08 -34.76
C VAL A 16 -1.31 7.34 -33.33
N SER A 17 -0.53 6.42 -32.76
CA SER A 17 0.22 6.69 -31.54
C SER A 17 1.47 7.51 -31.88
N ALA A 18 1.34 8.83 -31.83
CA ALA A 18 2.48 9.72 -31.77
C ALA A 18 3.14 9.59 -30.39
N VAL A 19 4.28 8.89 -30.32
CA VAL A 19 5.16 8.92 -29.15
C VAL A 19 5.87 10.27 -29.16
N VAL A 20 5.30 11.25 -28.45
CA VAL A 20 6.00 12.49 -28.13
C VAL A 20 6.99 12.17 -27.02
N PHE A 21 8.25 11.93 -27.39
CA PHE A 21 9.35 11.95 -26.44
C PHE A 21 9.54 13.39 -25.96
N LEU A 22 8.93 13.72 -24.82
CA LEU A 22 9.16 14.97 -24.13
C LEU A 22 10.55 14.86 -23.46
N SER A 23 11.54 15.56 -24.01
CA SER A 23 12.84 15.75 -23.39
C SER A 23 12.66 16.53 -22.09
N ILE A 24 12.65 15.82 -20.96
CA ILE A 24 12.67 16.46 -19.63
C ILE A 24 14.10 16.95 -19.44
N ALA A 25 14.30 18.26 -19.58
CA ALA A 25 15.51 18.91 -19.10
C ALA A 25 15.71 18.56 -17.62
N SER A 26 16.90 18.05 -17.30
CA SER A 26 17.31 17.76 -15.92
C SER A 26 17.14 19.01 -15.08
N ALA A 27 16.07 19.06 -14.29
CA ALA A 27 15.95 20.03 -13.21
C ALA A 27 17.07 19.74 -12.23
N ALA A 28 18.00 20.69 -12.10
CA ALA A 28 19.03 20.69 -11.09
C ALA A 28 18.38 20.44 -9.71
N ASN A 29 18.94 19.49 -8.96
CA ASN A 29 18.59 19.24 -7.57
C ASN A 29 18.64 20.56 -6.79
N PRO A 30 17.55 21.01 -6.14
CA PRO A 30 17.64 22.03 -5.11
C PRO A 30 18.03 21.33 -3.81
N SER A 31 19.23 20.76 -3.73
CA SER A 31 19.84 20.42 -2.45
C SER A 31 20.98 21.39 -2.23
N GLU A 32 20.77 22.44 -1.43
CA GLU A 32 21.80 23.01 -0.55
C GLU A 32 21.41 24.33 0.14
N GLN A 33 20.23 24.92 -0.08
CA GLN A 33 19.88 26.16 0.60
C GLN A 33 19.08 25.96 1.88
N ALA A 34 19.83 26.13 2.98
CA ALA A 34 19.42 26.58 4.32
C ALA A 34 18.68 25.58 5.22
N LYS A 35 19.39 24.53 5.67
CA LYS A 35 19.16 24.04 7.04
C LYS A 35 19.74 25.07 8.01
N SER A 36 18.88 25.82 8.70
CA SER A 36 19.27 26.60 9.88
C SER A 36 19.84 25.62 10.91
N ALA A 37 21.17 25.51 10.95
CA ALA A 37 21.87 24.57 11.79
C ALA A 37 21.90 25.12 13.22
N ILE A 38 21.06 24.55 14.09
CA ILE A 38 21.22 24.69 15.55
C ILE A 38 22.66 24.23 15.87
N PRO A 39 23.49 25.06 16.55
CA PRO A 39 24.86 24.68 16.90
C PRO A 39 24.85 23.38 17.69
N ARG A 40 25.55 22.35 17.19
CA ARG A 40 25.68 21.08 17.91
C ARG A 40 26.53 21.29 19.17
N PRO A 41 26.24 20.59 20.30
CA PRO A 41 27.06 20.66 21.49
C PRO A 41 28.51 20.26 21.18
N ASN A 42 29.48 21.08 21.61
CA ASN A 42 30.89 20.77 21.46
C ASN A 42 31.23 19.50 22.25
N GLY A 43 31.79 18.48 21.58
CA GLY A 43 32.25 17.23 22.21
C GLY A 43 31.55 15.95 21.74
N ILE A 44 30.52 16.05 20.89
CA ILE A 44 29.92 14.87 20.24
C ILE A 44 30.58 14.68 18.88
N ASP A 45 31.25 13.55 18.67
CA ASP A 45 31.77 13.17 17.37
C ASP A 45 30.61 13.02 16.37
N PRO A 46 30.53 13.86 15.32
CA PRO A 46 29.48 13.80 14.31
C PRO A 46 29.41 12.45 13.58
N SER A 47 30.50 11.68 13.55
CA SER A 47 30.55 10.38 12.90
C SER A 47 29.76 9.29 13.65
N LEU A 48 29.52 9.48 14.95
CA LEU A 48 28.75 8.56 15.79
C LEU A 48 27.24 8.66 15.57
N TYR A 49 26.76 9.77 14.97
CA TYR A 49 25.34 10.02 14.75
C TYR A 49 25.07 10.31 13.26
N LYS A 50 24.54 9.31 12.55
CA LYS A 50 24.01 9.53 11.20
C LYS A 50 22.72 10.34 11.31
N GLU A 51 22.76 11.60 10.88
CA GLU A 51 21.58 12.49 10.86
C GLU A 51 20.44 11.98 9.97
N ASN A 52 20.73 11.04 9.06
CA ASN A 52 19.75 10.32 8.29
C ASN A 52 20.10 8.82 8.33
N PRO A 53 19.58 8.05 9.31
CA PRO A 53 19.82 6.62 9.36
C PRO A 53 19.26 5.96 8.10
N ALA A 54 19.93 4.91 7.61
CA ALA A 54 19.39 4.12 6.52
C ALA A 54 18.04 3.51 6.94
N PRO A 55 17.09 3.30 6.00
CA PRO A 55 15.84 2.61 6.30
C PRO A 55 16.10 1.23 6.91
N VAL A 56 15.27 0.84 7.87
CA VAL A 56 15.29 -0.51 8.45
C VAL A 56 14.85 -1.55 7.41
N PHE A 57 13.85 -1.19 6.61
CA PHE A 57 13.40 -1.97 5.46
C PHE A 57 13.94 -1.32 4.19
N ALA A 58 15.07 -1.83 3.70
CA ALA A 58 15.71 -1.35 2.49
C ALA A 58 14.92 -1.74 1.22
N GLY A 59 15.03 -0.92 0.17
CA GLY A 59 14.38 -1.14 -1.12
C GLY A 59 14.66 -2.51 -1.70
N ASN A 60 13.64 -3.12 -2.32
CA ASN A 60 13.76 -4.45 -2.90
C ASN A 60 12.95 -4.57 -4.22
N ILE A 61 12.75 -3.47 -4.94
CA ILE A 61 11.96 -3.46 -6.18
C ILE A 61 12.48 -4.43 -7.25
N ASP A 62 13.79 -4.71 -7.24
CA ASP A 62 14.44 -5.65 -8.15
C ASP A 62 14.28 -7.12 -7.74
N VAL A 63 13.72 -7.40 -6.55
CA VAL A 63 13.46 -8.77 -6.09
C VAL A 63 12.29 -9.34 -6.90
N PRO A 64 12.48 -10.50 -7.56
CA PRO A 64 11.42 -11.10 -8.36
C PRO A 64 10.28 -11.58 -7.48
N GLN A 65 9.04 -11.49 -7.99
CA GLN A 65 7.83 -11.89 -7.25
C GLN A 65 7.87 -13.35 -6.73
N SER A 66 8.63 -14.24 -7.38
CA SER A 66 8.84 -15.63 -6.94
C SER A 66 9.61 -15.75 -5.62
N ALA A 67 10.39 -14.73 -5.24
CA ALA A 67 11.13 -14.67 -3.98
C ALA A 67 10.33 -13.94 -2.87
N LEU A 68 9.17 -13.38 -3.20
CA LEU A 68 8.29 -12.71 -2.25
C LEU A 68 7.28 -13.68 -1.66
N ILE A 69 6.71 -13.32 -0.51
CA ILE A 69 5.56 -13.99 0.07
C ILE A 69 4.42 -13.97 -0.94
N THR A 70 3.76 -15.12 -1.10
CA THR A 70 2.68 -15.26 -2.09
C THR A 70 1.40 -14.56 -1.65
N LYS A 71 0.59 -14.17 -2.63
CA LYS A 71 -0.73 -13.56 -2.41
C LYS A 71 -1.64 -14.45 -1.53
N ASP A 72 -1.63 -15.77 -1.77
CA ASP A 72 -2.44 -16.70 -1.00
C ASP A 72 -1.98 -16.79 0.45
N LYS A 73 -0.65 -16.80 0.67
CA LYS A 73 -0.08 -16.82 2.02
C LYS A 73 -0.41 -15.57 2.79
N ILE A 74 -0.41 -14.40 2.15
CA ILE A 74 -0.75 -13.17 2.85
C ILE A 74 -2.26 -13.07 3.11
N LEU A 75 -3.11 -13.47 2.17
CA LEU A 75 -4.56 -13.52 2.36
C LEU A 75 -4.97 -14.46 3.51
N SER A 76 -4.17 -15.50 3.78
CA SER A 76 -4.41 -16.40 4.92
C SER A 76 -4.33 -15.70 6.27
N VAL A 77 -3.75 -14.50 6.38
CA VAL A 77 -3.79 -13.68 7.61
C VAL A 77 -5.22 -13.45 8.07
N PHE A 78 -6.18 -13.23 7.16
CA PHE A 78 -7.58 -13.04 7.50
C PHE A 78 -8.32 -14.35 7.87
N THR A 79 -7.67 -15.51 7.79
CA THR A 79 -8.28 -16.82 8.11
C THR A 79 -7.54 -17.54 9.24
N ASP A 80 -6.22 -17.39 9.31
CA ASP A 80 -5.32 -18.09 10.23
C ASP A 80 -5.15 -17.35 11.55
N ASP A 81 -5.36 -16.03 11.60
CA ASP A 81 -5.60 -15.39 12.88
C ASP A 81 -6.93 -15.94 13.39
N SER A 82 -6.86 -16.97 14.23
CA SER A 82 -7.93 -17.50 15.10
C SER A 82 -8.58 -16.42 16.00
N LYS A 83 -8.06 -15.19 15.92
CA LYS A 83 -8.56 -13.94 16.49
C LYS A 83 -9.53 -13.19 15.57
N LEU A 84 -9.63 -13.58 14.29
CA LEU A 84 -10.49 -13.02 13.26
C LEU A 84 -11.65 -13.97 12.95
N LYS A 85 -12.25 -14.54 14.00
CA LYS A 85 -13.54 -15.20 13.84
C LYS A 85 -14.52 -14.14 13.38
N SER A 86 -14.98 -14.18 12.14
CA SER A 86 -16.36 -13.77 11.90
C SER A 86 -17.18 -14.65 12.84
N ALA A 87 -18.03 -14.06 13.68
CA ALA A 87 -19.01 -14.88 14.35
C ALA A 87 -19.79 -15.58 13.24
N ASP A 88 -19.81 -16.90 13.32
CA ASP A 88 -20.23 -17.84 12.28
C ASP A 88 -19.30 -18.00 11.07
N ALA A 89 -18.99 -19.27 10.83
CA ALA A 89 -18.55 -19.85 9.56
C ALA A 89 -19.61 -19.73 8.43
N SER A 90 -20.57 -18.81 8.59
CA SER A 90 -21.48 -18.36 7.56
C SER A 90 -20.79 -17.23 6.83
N LYS A 91 -20.39 -17.48 5.59
CA LYS A 91 -19.99 -16.43 4.65
C LYS A 91 -21.15 -15.43 4.56
N SER A 92 -21.10 -14.37 5.36
CA SER A 92 -21.94 -13.20 5.11
C SER A 92 -21.63 -12.77 3.68
N ALA A 93 -22.67 -12.64 2.84
CA ALA A 93 -22.51 -12.29 1.43
C ALA A 93 -21.76 -10.96 1.21
N ASN A 94 -21.58 -10.17 2.27
CA ASN A 94 -20.95 -8.86 2.28
C ASN A 94 -19.47 -8.88 2.69
N ASP A 95 -18.95 -10.01 3.17
CA ASP A 95 -17.55 -10.10 3.57
C ASP A 95 -16.66 -10.23 2.33
N SER A 96 -15.60 -9.42 2.24
CA SER A 96 -14.67 -9.42 1.11
C SER A 96 -13.23 -9.24 1.56
N LYS A 97 -12.30 -9.80 0.79
CA LYS A 97 -10.85 -9.75 1.06
C LYS A 97 -10.12 -9.52 -0.26
N SER A 98 -9.14 -8.63 -0.26
CA SER A 98 -8.26 -8.40 -1.40
C SER A 98 -6.82 -8.17 -0.93
N ALA A 99 -5.90 -8.47 -1.83
CA ALA A 99 -4.47 -8.24 -1.64
C ALA A 99 -3.85 -7.75 -2.96
N GLU A 100 -3.04 -6.70 -2.84
CA GLU A 100 -2.35 -6.02 -3.93
C GLU A 100 -0.88 -5.86 -3.56
N LEU A 101 0.02 -6.17 -4.51
CA LEU A 101 1.44 -5.93 -4.37
C LEU A 101 1.75 -4.56 -4.96
N THR A 102 2.36 -3.69 -4.17
CA THR A 102 2.71 -2.32 -4.54
C THR A 102 4.02 -1.95 -3.85
N THR A 103 4.47 -0.70 -3.99
CA THR A 103 5.59 -0.16 -3.22
C THR A 103 5.10 0.60 -1.99
N TRP A 104 5.96 0.71 -0.97
CA TRP A 104 5.66 1.48 0.23
C TRP A 104 5.37 2.94 -0.10
N GLY A 105 6.14 3.55 -1.00
CA GLY A 105 5.95 4.94 -1.43
C GLY A 105 4.62 5.17 -2.14
N GLU A 106 4.16 4.21 -2.96
CA GLU A 106 2.83 4.26 -3.57
C GLU A 106 1.71 4.17 -2.53
N PHE A 107 1.85 3.25 -1.57
CA PHE A 107 0.89 3.13 -0.46
C PHE A 107 0.82 4.43 0.37
N GLU A 108 1.96 5.01 0.76
CA GLU A 108 2.03 6.25 1.52
C GLU A 108 1.38 7.41 0.76
N LYS A 109 1.70 7.55 -0.53
CA LYS A 109 1.10 8.57 -1.39
C LYS A 109 -0.41 8.42 -1.49
N ALA A 110 -0.92 7.20 -1.65
CA ALA A 110 -2.35 6.93 -1.71
C ALA A 110 -3.06 7.21 -0.38
N LYS A 111 -2.37 6.97 0.74
CA LYS A 111 -2.88 7.26 2.09
C LYS A 111 -2.91 8.76 2.40
N GLY A 112 -2.01 9.54 1.79
CA GLY A 112 -1.87 10.97 2.05
C GLY A 112 -1.07 11.31 3.30
N ASP A 113 -0.40 10.31 3.90
CA ASP A 113 0.45 10.49 5.06
C ASP A 113 1.90 10.74 4.61
N GLY A 114 2.64 11.55 5.38
CA GLY A 114 4.04 11.85 5.09
C GLY A 114 4.93 10.60 5.11
N SER A 115 6.10 10.72 4.47
CA SER A 115 7.03 9.61 4.30
C SER A 115 7.63 9.13 5.63
N HIS A 116 7.54 7.82 5.90
CA HIS A 116 8.18 7.16 7.04
C HIS A 116 9.63 6.80 6.69
N SER A 117 10.59 7.39 7.39
CA SER A 117 12.02 7.18 7.14
C SER A 117 12.54 5.76 7.42
N GLN A 118 11.72 4.90 8.03
CA GLN A 118 12.10 3.53 8.41
C GLN A 118 11.91 2.51 7.28
N VAL A 119 11.12 2.84 6.26
CA VAL A 119 10.83 1.95 5.13
C VAL A 119 11.17 2.69 3.85
N ALA A 120 12.03 2.10 3.02
CA ALA A 120 12.38 2.70 1.73
C ALA A 120 11.16 2.77 0.81
N ALA A 121 11.04 3.85 0.04
CA ALA A 121 9.88 4.09 -0.83
C ALA A 121 9.67 3.00 -1.89
N ASP A 122 10.75 2.39 -2.36
CA ASP A 122 10.79 1.28 -3.33
C ASP A 122 10.72 -0.10 -2.68
N ARG A 123 10.44 -0.18 -1.38
CA ARG A 123 10.16 -1.45 -0.69
C ARG A 123 8.83 -2.01 -1.19
N GLN A 124 8.84 -3.23 -1.69
CA GLN A 124 7.63 -3.97 -2.08
C GLN A 124 6.84 -4.41 -0.84
N VAL A 125 5.55 -4.15 -0.86
CA VAL A 125 4.63 -4.43 0.25
C VAL A 125 3.32 -5.02 -0.25
N TRP A 126 2.74 -5.91 0.54
CA TRP A 126 1.39 -6.40 0.34
C TRP A 126 0.39 -5.51 1.09
N VAL A 127 -0.50 -4.86 0.35
CA VAL A 127 -1.64 -4.12 0.91
C VAL A 127 -2.85 -5.04 0.92
N LEU A 128 -3.31 -5.37 2.12
CA LEU A 128 -4.44 -6.24 2.36
C LEU A 128 -5.62 -5.40 2.82
N LYS A 129 -6.75 -5.56 2.14
CA LYS A 129 -8.01 -4.91 2.48
C LYS A 129 -9.06 -5.96 2.74
N GLY A 130 -9.85 -5.75 3.78
CA GLY A 130 -10.99 -6.59 4.09
C GLY A 130 -12.18 -5.77 4.56
N SER A 131 -13.37 -6.17 4.12
CA SER A 131 -14.64 -5.68 4.65
C SER A 131 -15.32 -6.83 5.35
N PHE A 132 -15.70 -6.62 6.60
CA PHE A 132 -16.25 -7.65 7.47
C PHE A 132 -17.49 -7.14 8.17
N SER A 133 -18.57 -7.90 8.09
CA SER A 133 -19.77 -7.67 8.90
C SER A 133 -19.46 -7.70 10.41
N GLU A 134 -18.57 -8.59 10.83
CA GLU A 134 -18.01 -8.63 12.17
C GLU A 134 -16.51 -8.97 12.16
N TYR A 135 -15.73 -8.24 12.93
CA TYR A 135 -14.29 -8.39 13.04
C TYR A 135 -13.85 -8.35 14.50
N GLN A 136 -13.30 -9.45 14.98
CA GLN A 136 -12.75 -9.50 16.33
C GLN A 136 -11.31 -8.95 16.32
N ASP A 137 -11.08 -7.86 17.05
CA ASP A 137 -9.77 -7.31 17.33
C ASP A 137 -9.37 -7.58 18.79
N ILE A 138 -8.08 -7.83 19.03
CA ILE A 138 -7.59 -8.07 20.39
C ILE A 138 -7.60 -6.83 21.29
N ARG A 139 -7.58 -5.62 20.71
CA ARG A 139 -7.59 -4.36 21.45
C ARG A 139 -8.97 -3.72 21.46
N LEU A 140 -9.71 -3.83 20.36
CA LEU A 140 -11.03 -3.20 20.21
C LEU A 140 -12.19 -4.12 20.56
N GLY A 141 -11.96 -5.42 20.76
CA GLY A 141 -13.05 -6.38 20.92
C GLY A 141 -13.75 -6.68 19.60
N LEU A 142 -15.04 -6.99 19.65
CA LEU A 142 -15.85 -7.22 18.46
C LEU A 142 -16.20 -5.89 17.78
N VAL A 143 -15.80 -5.74 16.53
CA VAL A 143 -16.03 -4.55 15.70
C VAL A 143 -17.01 -4.92 14.60
N LYS A 144 -18.17 -4.24 14.55
CA LYS A 144 -19.16 -4.46 13.48
C LYS A 144 -18.84 -3.63 12.25
N ASN A 145 -19.18 -4.12 11.07
CA ASN A 145 -18.99 -3.45 9.77
C ASN A 145 -17.56 -2.88 9.62
N ALA A 146 -16.57 -3.72 9.92
CA ALA A 146 -15.19 -3.31 9.95
C ALA A 146 -14.58 -3.27 8.54
N GLN A 147 -13.95 -2.14 8.21
CA GLN A 147 -13.02 -2.03 7.10
C GLN A 147 -11.60 -2.10 7.64
N VAL A 148 -10.87 -3.13 7.24
CA VAL A 148 -9.55 -3.47 7.78
C VAL A 148 -8.52 -3.32 6.67
N THR A 149 -7.48 -2.54 6.93
CA THR A 149 -6.31 -2.45 6.08
C THR A 149 -5.08 -2.91 6.85
N PHE A 150 -4.37 -3.89 6.30
CA PHE A 150 -3.05 -4.27 6.75
C PHE A 150 -2.04 -4.00 5.65
N VAL A 151 -0.83 -3.62 6.02
CA VAL A 151 0.30 -3.62 5.08
C VAL A 151 1.41 -4.47 5.67
N PHE A 152 1.90 -5.39 4.87
CA PHE A 152 2.97 -6.30 5.23
C PHE A 152 4.14 -6.11 4.27
N ASP A 153 5.33 -6.21 4.81
CA ASP A 153 6.54 -6.34 4.03
C ASP A 153 6.48 -7.60 3.14
N ALA A 154 6.69 -7.45 1.82
CA ALA A 154 6.47 -8.55 0.89
C ALA A 154 7.53 -9.66 0.99
N GLU A 155 8.71 -9.37 1.55
CA GLU A 155 9.82 -10.32 1.68
C GLU A 155 9.82 -11.02 3.05
N THR A 156 9.68 -10.26 4.13
CA THR A 156 9.79 -10.77 5.51
C THR A 156 8.45 -11.12 6.14
N GLY A 157 7.34 -10.58 5.61
CA GLY A 157 6.01 -10.74 6.20
C GLY A 157 5.81 -9.94 7.48
N ALA A 158 6.72 -9.03 7.81
CA ALA A 158 6.55 -8.12 8.94
C ALA A 158 5.35 -7.19 8.70
N ARG A 159 4.47 -7.04 9.69
CA ARG A 159 3.36 -6.09 9.61
C ARG A 159 3.87 -4.68 9.82
N LEU A 160 3.78 -3.85 8.78
CA LEU A 160 4.23 -2.45 8.76
C LEU A 160 3.09 -1.50 9.14
N PHE A 161 1.86 -1.83 8.77
CA PHE A 161 0.70 -0.98 9.00
C PHE A 161 -0.54 -1.78 9.39
N LYS A 162 -1.39 -1.17 10.21
CA LYS A 162 -2.70 -1.67 10.58
C LYS A 162 -3.65 -0.49 10.76
N GLN A 163 -4.81 -0.60 10.13
CA GLN A 163 -5.94 0.28 10.33
C GLN A 163 -7.22 -0.54 10.37
N ILE A 164 -8.10 -0.20 11.32
CA ILE A 164 -9.45 -0.73 11.42
C ILE A 164 -10.36 0.48 11.52
N ILE A 165 -11.31 0.58 10.60
CA ILE A 165 -12.36 1.59 10.58
C ILE A 165 -13.67 0.86 10.79
N SER A 166 -14.56 1.44 11.58
CA SER A 166 -15.92 0.94 11.76
C SER A 166 -16.88 2.10 11.84
N ASP A 167 -18.06 1.90 11.27
CA ASP A 167 -19.18 2.86 11.34
C ASP A 167 -19.84 2.86 12.73
N GLN A 168 -19.47 1.89 13.59
CA GLN A 168 -20.06 1.61 14.90
C GLN A 168 -18.93 1.41 15.93
N LEU A 169 -18.10 2.43 16.14
CA LEU A 169 -17.34 2.49 17.39
C LEU A 169 -18.32 2.80 18.53
N GLU A 170 -19.08 1.80 18.98
CA GLU A 170 -19.73 1.87 20.29
C GLU A 170 -18.61 2.07 21.31
N ARG A 171 -18.53 3.30 21.82
CA ARG A 171 -17.61 3.68 22.88
C ARG A 171 -18.02 2.91 24.13
N ILE A 172 -17.47 1.71 24.32
CA ILE A 172 -17.63 0.97 25.57
C ILE A 172 -16.78 1.68 26.62
N GLY A 173 -17.38 2.62 27.34
CA GLY A 173 -16.78 3.26 28.52
C GLY A 173 -17.22 4.71 28.72
N GLY A 174 -18.15 4.88 29.67
CA GLY A 174 -18.33 6.11 30.44
C GLY A 174 -17.29 6.26 31.54
#